data_AF-A0A286CIT8-F1
#
_entry.id   AF-A0A286CIT8-F1
#
_cell.length_a   1.000
_cell.length_b   1.000
_cell.length_c   1.000
_cell.angle_alpha   90.00
_cell.angle_beta   90.00
_cell.angle_gamma   90.00
#
_symmetry.space_group_name_H-M   'P 1'
#
loop_
_entity.id
_entity.type
_entity.pdbx_description
1 polymer ?
#
loop_
_entity_poly.entity_id
_entity_poly.type
_entity_poly.pdbx_seq_one_letter_code
_entity_poly.pdbx_strand_id
1 'polypeptide(L)' 'MIEQVVHTEPGGDPATIGLALTVASALHPPTGRAAEMAPATASRRTSRAGKARRRALRG' A
#
# COMPACT_ATOMS: atom_id res chain seq x y z
N MET A 1 12.65 22.29 -19.88
CA MET A 1 12.68 22.67 -18.45
C MET A 1 11.30 22.32 -17.89
N ILE A 2 11.20 21.43 -16.91
CA ILE A 2 9.90 21.04 -16.31
C ILE A 2 9.90 21.53 -14.87
N GLU A 3 8.88 22.31 -14.53
CA GLU A 3 8.66 22.77 -13.17
C GLU A 3 7.74 21.80 -12.42
N GLN A 4 8.14 21.44 -11.21
CA GLN A 4 7.30 20.66 -10.30
C GLN A 4 6.55 21.64 -9.41
N VAL A 5 5.23 21.72 -9.59
CA VAL A 5 4.36 22.52 -8.73
C VAL A 5 3.75 21.59 -7.67
N VAL A 6 4.02 21.89 -6.39
CA VAL A 6 3.42 21.17 -5.27
C VAL A 6 2.12 21.87 -4.89
N HIS A 7 1.00 21.20 -5.13
CA HIS A 7 -0.31 21.66 -4.67
C HIS A 7 -0.49 21.23 -3.22
N THR A 8 -0.51 22.21 -2.31
CA THR A 8 -0.96 21.98 -0.94
C THR A 8 -2.45 22.21 -0.90
N GLU A 9 -3.22 21.15 -1.18
CA GLU A 9 -4.65 21.17 -0.90
C GLU A 9 -4.85 21.17 0.63
N PRO A 10 -5.85 21.89 1.16
CA PRO A 10 -6.19 21.81 2.57
C PRO A 10 -6.52 20.35 2.90
N GLY A 11 -5.60 19.71 3.62
CA GLY A 11 -5.69 18.29 3.96
C GLY A 11 -6.96 18.05 4.75
N GLY A 12 -7.84 17.19 4.22
CA GLY A 12 -9.01 16.73 4.96
C GLY A 12 -8.57 16.09 6.29
N ASP A 13 -9.36 16.29 7.34
CA ASP A 13 -9.09 15.71 8.65
C ASP A 13 -8.93 14.17 8.51
N PRO A 14 -7.78 13.60 8.96
CA PRO A 14 -7.50 12.18 8.80
C PRO A 14 -8.55 11.29 9.48
N ALA A 15 -9.19 11.75 10.56
CA ALA A 15 -10.25 10.99 11.20
C ALA A 15 -11.50 10.92 10.31
N THR A 16 -11.89 12.05 9.70
CA THR A 16 -12.96 12.13 8.71
C THR A 16 -12.68 11.26 7.48
N ILE A 17 -11.44 11.25 6.99
CA ILE A 17 -11.04 10.38 5.86
C ILE A 17 -11.15 8.90 6.23
N GLY A 18 -10.67 8.51 7.42
CA GLY A 18 -10.76 7.13 7.90
C GLY A 18 -12.21 6.65 8.02
N LEU A 19 -13.09 7.52 8.53
CA LEU A 19 -14.53 7.24 8.61
C LEU A 19 -15.13 7.06 7.22
N ALA A 20 -14.86 7.97 6.28
CA ALA A 20 -15.37 7.89 4.92
C ALA A 20 -14.94 6.60 4.22
N LEU A 21 -13.67 6.19 4.39
CA LEU A 21 -13.17 4.92 3.84
C LEU A 21 -13.85 3.70 4.47
N THR A 22 -14.12 3.74 5.77
CA THR A 22 -14.82 2.65 6.47
C THR A 22 -16.24 2.50 5.95
N VAL A 23 -16.98 3.62 5.83
CA VAL A 23 -18.34 3.62 5.28
C VAL A 23 -18.34 3.17 3.81
N ALA A 24 -17.41 3.68 3.00
CA ALA A 24 -17.28 3.28 1.61
C ALA A 24 -17.03 1.77 1.47
N SER A 25 -16.17 1.17 2.32
CA SER A 25 -15.93 -0.28 2.30
C SER A 25 -17.15 -1.09 2.76
N ALA A 26 -17.99 -0.54 3.64
CA ALA A 26 -19.21 -1.20 4.08
C ALA A 26 -20.29 -1.19 2.98
N LEU A 27 -20.38 -0.09 2.23
CA LEU A 27 -21.34 0.07 1.13
C LEU A 27 -20.87 -0.59 -0.17
N HIS A 28 -19.56 -0.61 -0.40
CA HIS A 28 -18.92 -1.12 -1.61
C HIS A 28 -17.94 -2.22 -1.22
N PRO A 29 -18.43 -3.47 -1.05
CA PRO A 29 -17.54 -4.59 -0.80
C PRO A 29 -16.51 -4.67 -1.94
N PRO A 30 -15.22 -4.86 -1.63
CA PRO A 30 -14.19 -4.91 -2.65
C PRO A 30 -14.47 -6.08 -3.58
N THR A 31 -14.87 -5.78 -4.80
CA THR A 31 -14.99 -6.78 -5.86
C THR A 31 -13.59 -7.27 -6.20
N GLY A 32 -13.43 -8.59 -6.34
CA GLY A 32 -12.16 -9.18 -6.75
C GLY A 32 -11.63 -8.49 -8.01
N ARG A 33 -10.35 -8.10 -8.01
CA ARG A 33 -9.71 -7.60 -9.22
C ARG A 33 -9.69 -8.72 -10.24
N ALA A 34 -10.05 -8.40 -11.48
CA ALA A 34 -10.02 -9.33 -12.58
C ALA A 34 -8.60 -9.91 -12.78
N ALA A 35 -8.49 -11.13 -13.30
CA ALA A 35 -7.23 -11.86 -13.34
C ALA A 35 -6.14 -11.15 -14.15
N GLU A 36 -6.53 -10.37 -15.16
CA GLU A 36 -5.67 -9.51 -15.97
C GLU A 36 -5.11 -8.31 -15.20
N MET A 37 -5.77 -7.91 -14.11
CA MET A 37 -5.33 -6.85 -13.19
C MET A 37 -4.49 -7.42 -12.02
N ALA A 38 -4.33 -8.74 -11.94
CA ALA A 38 -3.48 -9.35 -10.93
C ALA A 38 -2.03 -8.88 -11.18
N PRO A 39 -1.35 -8.31 -10.17
CA PRO A 39 0.07 -8.01 -10.33
C PRO A 39 0.76 -9.32 -10.68
N ALA A 40 1.46 -9.35 -11.82
CA ALA A 40 2.28 -10.49 -12.23
C ALA A 40 3.10 -10.90 -11.02
N THR A 41 2.77 -12.05 -10.45
CA THR A 41 3.14 -12.41 -9.08
C THR A 41 4.61 -12.08 -8.86
N ALA A 42 4.90 -11.00 -8.11
CA ALA A 42 6.26 -10.76 -7.67
C ALA A 42 6.56 -11.95 -6.77
N SER A 43 7.34 -12.90 -7.30
CA SER A 43 7.74 -14.13 -6.63
C SER A 43 8.21 -13.78 -5.23
N ARG A 44 7.36 -14.01 -4.22
CA ARG A 44 7.68 -13.77 -2.80
C ARG A 44 8.56 -14.92 -2.27
N ARG A 45 9.53 -15.34 -3.06
CA ARG A 45 10.72 -16.06 -2.61
C ARG A 45 11.79 -14.97 -2.48
N THR A 46 12.06 -14.38 -1.31
CA THR A 46 13.01 -14.94 -0.35
C THR A 46 13.17 -14.03 0.90
N SER A 47 12.10 -13.58 1.57
CA SER A 47 12.28 -12.73 2.78
C SER A 47 12.83 -13.47 4.00
N ARG A 48 12.82 -14.83 4.01
CA ARG A 48 13.38 -15.64 5.10
C ARG A 48 14.92 -15.68 5.12
N ALA A 49 15.58 -15.66 3.95
CA ALA A 49 17.05 -15.74 3.88
C ALA A 49 17.75 -14.48 4.43
N GLY A 50 17.20 -13.29 4.14
CA GLY A 50 17.75 -12.02 4.64
C GLY A 50 17.63 -11.85 6.15
N LYS A 51 16.59 -12.41 6.79
CA LYS A 51 16.43 -12.34 8.25
C LYS A 51 17.39 -13.26 9.01
N ALA A 52 17.71 -14.43 8.46
CA ALA A 52 18.70 -15.34 9.05
C ALA A 52 20.11 -14.72 9.05
N ARG A 53 20.53 -14.14 7.92
CA ARG A 53 21.87 -13.53 7.79
C ARG A 53 22.07 -12.35 8.76
N ARG A 54 21.04 -11.53 9.00
CA ARG A 54 21.11 -10.43 9.98
C ARG A 54 21.24 -10.87 11.42
N ARG A 55 20.79 -12.09 11.76
CA ARG A 55 20.88 -12.63 13.12
C ARG A 55 22.28 -13.18 13.43
N ALA A 56 22.95 -13.76 12.42
CA ALA A 56 24.32 -14.26 12.56
C ALA A 56 25.39 -13.16 12.66
N LEU A 57 25.13 -11.97 12.12
CA LEU A 57 26.05 -10.81 12.18
C LEU A 57 25.88 -9.95 13.45
N ARG A 58 24.86 -10.24 14.26
CA ARG A 58 24.58 -9.58 15.55
C ARG A 58 24.67 -10.60 16.70
N GLY A 59 25.59 -11.55 16.56
CA GLY A 59 26.05 -12.46 17.60
C GLY A 59 27.55 -12.28 17.75
#